data_AF-A0A2E4WRQ2-F1
#
_entry.id   AF-A0A2E4WRQ2-F1
#
_cell.length_a   1.000
_cell.length_b   1.000
_cell.length_c   1.000
_cell.angle_alpha   90.00
_cell.angle_beta   90.00
_cell.angle_gamma   90.00
#
_symmetry.space_group_name_H-M   'P 1'
#
loop_
_entity.id
_entity.type
_entity.pdbx_description
1 polymer ?
#
loop_
_entity_poly.entity_id
_entity_poly.type
_entity_poly.pdbx_seq_one_letter_code
_entity_poly.pdbx_strand_id
1 'polypeptide(L)'
;MVKTYFFFLNYKDDFNHLLEELSLLYGALIVSFLSGMQWQRIVQTNNDFKFLLLPMLPLLSVWLYISFFLNFYKELLIIICLIFSLFIDYKLINKNLQNWYLNLRVFATFMAVLSYFI
;
A
#
# COMPACT_ATOMS: atom_id res chain seq x y z
N MET A 1 -14.54 27.79 -30.64
CA MET A 1 -13.62 28.04 -29.50
C MET A 1 -14.11 27.41 -28.20
N VAL A 2 -15.39 27.54 -27.80
CA VAL A 2 -15.93 26.94 -26.56
C VAL A 2 -15.90 25.40 -26.55
N LYS A 3 -16.25 24.73 -27.67
CA LYS A 3 -16.26 23.26 -27.76
C LYS A 3 -14.88 22.61 -27.60
N THR A 4 -13.82 23.24 -28.09
CA THR A 4 -12.44 22.75 -27.97
C THR A 4 -11.91 22.87 -26.54
N TYR A 5 -12.30 23.93 -25.81
CA TYR A 5 -12.00 24.07 -24.39
C TYR A 5 -12.73 23.02 -23.54
N PHE A 6 -14.00 22.75 -23.84
CA PHE A 6 -14.79 21.73 -23.14
C PHE A 6 -14.22 20.31 -23.34
N PHE A 7 -13.77 20.00 -24.56
CA PHE A 7 -13.09 18.74 -24.85
C PHE A 7 -11.75 18.61 -24.11
N PHE A 8 -10.97 19.69 -24.04
CA PHE A 8 -9.70 19.70 -23.31
C PHE A 8 -9.88 19.56 -21.80
N LEU A 9 -10.95 20.15 -21.23
CA LEU A 9 -11.32 20.00 -19.82
C LEU A 9 -11.72 18.55 -19.51
N ASN A 10 -12.62 17.95 -20.29
CA ASN A 10 -13.01 16.55 -20.10
C ASN A 10 -11.81 15.60 -20.22
N TYR A 11 -10.92 15.82 -21.19
CA TYR A 11 -9.72 15.00 -21.34
C TYR A 11 -8.77 15.13 -20.14
N LYS A 12 -8.64 16.33 -19.57
CA LYS A 12 -7.81 16.57 -18.38
C LYS A 12 -8.39 15.88 -17.14
N ASP A 13 -9.72 15.91 -16.99
CA ASP A 13 -10.41 15.26 -15.88
C ASP A 13 -10.31 13.73 -15.98
N ASP A 14 -10.50 13.16 -17.17
CA ASP A 14 -10.32 11.72 -17.42
C ASP A 14 -8.88 11.26 -17.15
N PHE A 15 -7.88 12.07 -17.56
CA PHE A 15 -6.47 11.76 -17.31
C PHE A 15 -6.12 11.78 -15.82
N ASN A 16 -6.62 12.77 -15.08
CA ASN A 16 -6.39 12.87 -13.63
C ASN A 16 -7.03 11.70 -12.89
N HIS A 17 -8.25 11.30 -13.26
CA HIS A 17 -8.92 10.14 -12.69
C HIS A 17 -8.14 8.85 -12.94
N LEU A 18 -7.62 8.66 -14.16
CA LEU A 18 -6.79 7.50 -14.49
C LEU A 18 -5.48 7.49 -13.69
N LEU A 19 -4.84 8.65 -13.50
CA LEU A 19 -3.65 8.75 -12.65
C LEU A 19 -3.93 8.38 -11.19
N GLU A 20 -5.06 8.86 -10.65
CA GLU A 20 -5.50 8.54 -9.29
C GLU A 20 -5.72 7.03 -9.13
N GLU A 21 -6.46 6.40 -10.04
CA GLU A 21 -6.71 4.95 -10.00
C GLU A 21 -5.41 4.13 -10.12
N LEU A 22 -4.49 4.54 -11.00
CA LEU A 22 -3.18 3.89 -11.13
C LEU A 22 -2.36 4.04 -9.86
N SER A 23 -2.39 5.20 -9.21
CA SER A 23 -1.67 5.43 -7.96
C SER A 23 -2.16 4.50 -6.85
N LEU A 24 -3.49 4.37 -6.70
CA LEU A 24 -4.13 3.49 -5.72
C LEU A 24 -3.82 2.02 -6.00
N LEU A 25 -3.89 1.61 -7.27
CA LEU A 25 -3.55 0.26 -7.70
C LEU A 25 -2.08 -0.04 -7.41
N TYR A 26 -1.17 0.89 -7.66
CA TYR A 26 0.26 0.73 -7.33
C TYR A 26 0.47 0.59 -5.82
N GLY A 27 -0.22 1.40 -5.01
CA GLY A 27 -0.21 1.28 -3.56
C GLY A 27 -0.67 -0.10 -3.08
N ALA A 28 -1.78 -0.60 -3.63
CA ALA A 28 -2.29 -1.94 -3.34
C ALA A 28 -1.30 -3.06 -3.75
N LEU A 29 -0.66 -2.91 -4.91
CA LEU A 29 0.38 -3.83 -5.36
C LEU A 29 1.60 -3.83 -4.42
N ILE A 30 2.06 -2.65 -3.98
CA ILE A 30 3.15 -2.54 -3.01
C ILE A 30 2.77 -3.27 -1.73
N VAL A 31 1.61 -2.99 -1.14
CA VAL A 31 1.14 -3.65 0.10
C VAL A 31 1.04 -5.17 -0.07
N SER A 32 0.52 -5.65 -1.19
CA SER A 32 0.40 -7.09 -1.43
C SER A 32 1.76 -7.78 -1.55
N PHE A 33 2.73 -7.16 -2.24
CA PHE A 33 4.10 -7.67 -2.34
C PHE A 33 4.78 -7.76 -0.97
N LEU A 34 4.62 -6.72 -0.14
CA LEU A 34 5.18 -6.67 1.21
C LEU A 34 4.61 -7.75 2.11
N SER A 35 3.30 -7.92 2.07
CA SER A 35 2.59 -8.96 2.81
C SER A 35 3.09 -10.37 2.42
N GLY A 36 3.31 -10.61 1.13
CA GLY A 36 3.88 -11.86 0.62
C GLY A 36 5.30 -12.13 1.15
N MET A 37 6.18 -11.13 1.11
CA MET A 37 7.54 -11.25 1.66
C MET A 37 7.53 -11.53 3.16
N GLN A 38 6.67 -10.83 3.91
CA GLN A 38 6.52 -11.04 5.36
C GLN A 38 6.01 -12.45 5.67
N TRP A 39 5.01 -12.91 4.91
CA TRP A 39 4.47 -14.26 5.05
C TRP A 39 5.53 -15.33 4.80
N GLN A 40 6.28 -15.24 3.69
CA GLN A 40 7.38 -16.17 3.39
C GLN A 40 8.40 -16.22 4.52
N ARG A 41 8.81 -15.06 5.06
CA ARG A 41 9.76 -14.99 6.17
C ARG A 41 9.21 -15.65 7.42
N ILE A 42 7.93 -15.47 7.73
CA ILE A 42 7.30 -16.14 8.88
C ILE A 42 7.35 -17.65 8.69
N VAL A 43 6.95 -18.17 7.52
CA VAL A 43 7.02 -19.60 7.19
C VAL A 43 8.42 -20.16 7.38
N GLN A 44 9.45 -19.43 6.98
CA GLN A 44 10.84 -19.89 7.11
C GLN A 44 11.36 -19.91 8.55
N THR A 45 10.74 -19.16 9.47
CA THR A 45 11.38 -18.80 10.74
C THR A 45 10.58 -19.22 11.97
N ASN A 46 9.25 -19.18 11.90
CA ASN A 46 8.34 -19.71 12.92
C ASN A 46 7.15 -20.35 12.22
N ASN A 47 7.02 -21.67 12.35
CA ASN A 47 5.83 -22.41 11.91
C ASN A 47 4.59 -22.16 12.80
N ASP A 48 4.59 -21.07 13.59
CA ASP A 48 3.47 -20.68 14.41
C ASP A 48 2.36 -20.09 13.53
N PHE A 49 1.33 -20.90 13.30
CA PHE A 49 0.17 -20.56 12.47
C PHE A 49 -0.48 -19.21 12.81
N LYS A 50 -0.43 -18.80 14.09
CA LYS A 50 -0.98 -17.52 14.55
C LYS A 50 -0.30 -16.31 13.90
N PHE A 51 1.00 -16.39 13.61
CA PHE A 51 1.73 -15.28 12.98
C PHE A 51 1.57 -15.27 11.45
N LEU A 52 1.23 -16.40 10.82
CA LEU A 52 1.00 -16.48 9.37
C LEU A 52 -0.20 -15.63 8.91
N LEU A 53 -1.18 -15.41 9.77
CA LEU A 53 -2.34 -14.57 9.44
C LEU A 53 -2.04 -13.07 9.49
N LEU A 54 -0.97 -12.67 10.18
CA LEU A 54 -0.70 -11.28 10.49
C LEU A 54 -0.38 -10.43 9.22
N PRO A 55 0.41 -10.92 8.25
CA PRO A 55 0.62 -10.25 6.96
C PRO A 55 -0.59 -10.35 6.02
N MET A 56 -1.50 -11.31 6.23
CA MET A 56 -2.70 -11.43 5.38
C MET A 56 -3.71 -10.30 5.65
N LEU A 57 -3.68 -9.72 6.85
CA LEU A 57 -4.53 -8.57 7.20
C LEU A 57 -4.32 -7.37 6.26
N PRO A 58 -3.10 -6.78 6.11
CA PRO A 58 -2.90 -5.65 5.20
C PRO A 58 -3.15 -6.02 3.73
N LEU A 59 -2.85 -7.27 3.34
CA LEU A 59 -3.14 -7.76 1.99
C LEU A 59 -4.64 -7.75 1.69
N LEU A 60 -5.46 -8.33 2.57
CA LEU A 60 -6.90 -8.39 2.33
C LEU A 60 -7.55 -7.01 2.49
N SER A 61 -7.10 -6.20 3.46
CA SER A 61 -7.66 -4.88 3.69
C SER A 61 -7.36 -3.92 2.54
N VAL A 62 -6.19 -4.00 1.90
CA VAL A 62 -5.84 -3.04 0.85
C VAL A 62 -6.79 -3.13 -0.32
N TRP A 63 -7.18 -4.32 -0.75
CA TRP A 63 -8.10 -4.54 -1.89
C TRP A 63 -9.53 -4.02 -1.65
N LEU A 64 -9.90 -3.71 -0.41
CA LEU A 64 -11.16 -3.03 -0.12
C LEU A 64 -11.23 -1.62 -0.70
N TYR A 65 -10.12 -1.05 -1.20
CA TYR A 65 -10.11 0.23 -1.90
C TYR A 65 -11.05 0.26 -3.12
N ILE A 66 -11.31 -0.89 -3.75
CA ILE A 66 -12.22 -1.02 -4.90
C ILE A 66 -13.69 -0.92 -4.45
N SER A 67 -13.97 -1.15 -3.17
CA SER A 67 -15.34 -1.12 -2.66
C SER A 67 -15.92 0.29 -2.65
N PHE A 68 -17.18 0.40 -3.06
CA PHE A 68 -17.90 1.68 -3.13
C PHE A 68 -17.98 2.41 -1.78
N PHE A 69 -17.98 1.67 -0.67
CA PHE A 69 -18.08 2.23 0.70
C PHE A 69 -16.90 3.12 1.09
N LEU A 70 -15.72 2.92 0.49
CA LEU A 70 -14.48 3.59 0.89
C LEU A 70 -14.05 4.68 -0.10
N ASN A 71 -14.95 5.13 -0.99
CA ASN A 71 -14.62 6.07 -2.06
C ASN A 71 -13.90 7.34 -1.58
N PHE A 72 -14.25 7.87 -0.41
CA PHE A 72 -13.64 9.08 0.16
C PHE A 72 -12.33 8.83 0.92
N TYR A 73 -12.00 7.57 1.23
CA TYR A 73 -10.91 7.20 2.14
C TYR A 73 -9.94 6.18 1.53
N LYS A 74 -9.92 6.03 0.20
CA LYS A 74 -9.09 5.04 -0.50
C LYS A 74 -7.60 5.24 -0.21
N GLU A 75 -7.12 6.47 -0.29
CA GLU A 75 -5.71 6.82 -0.03
C GLU A 75 -5.32 6.54 1.43
N LEU A 76 -6.16 6.97 2.38
CA LEU A 76 -5.96 6.72 3.81
C LEU A 76 -5.88 5.24 4.13
N LEU A 77 -6.70 4.42 3.47
CA LEU A 77 -6.66 2.97 3.63
C LEU A 77 -5.31 2.39 3.18
N ILE A 78 -4.75 2.84 2.05
CA ILE A 78 -3.42 2.41 1.60
C ILE A 78 -2.34 2.86 2.59
N ILE A 79 -2.40 4.11 3.06
CA ILE A 79 -1.46 4.65 4.06
C ILE A 79 -1.48 3.79 5.34
N ILE A 80 -2.67 3.47 5.86
CA ILE A 80 -2.83 2.62 7.04
C ILE A 80 -2.24 1.23 6.78
N CYS A 81 -2.49 0.64 5.61
CA CYS A 81 -1.95 -0.68 5.25
C CYS A 81 -0.42 -0.67 5.15
N LEU A 82 0.18 0.41 4.61
CA LEU A 82 1.63 0.57 4.53
C LEU A 82 2.27 0.71 5.92
N ILE A 83 1.68 1.53 6.80
CA ILE A 83 2.14 1.69 8.19
C ILE A 83 2.00 0.37 8.94
N PHE A 84 0.87 -0.32 8.77
CA PHE A 84 0.65 -1.62 9.39
C PHE A 84 1.69 -2.64 8.90
N SER A 85 1.95 -2.72 7.59
CA SER A 85 3.01 -3.57 7.04
C SER A 85 4.38 -3.26 7.67
N LEU A 86 4.73 -1.99 7.85
CA LEU A 86 5.98 -1.62 8.53
C LEU A 86 6.01 -2.08 10.00
N PHE A 87 4.89 -1.97 10.72
CA PHE A 87 4.78 -2.49 12.09
C PHE A 87 5.01 -4.02 12.14
N ILE A 88 4.52 -4.77 11.14
CA ILE A 88 4.78 -6.21 11.03
C ILE A 88 6.29 -6.47 10.84
N ASP A 89 6.95 -5.72 9.94
CA ASP A 89 8.39 -5.82 9.73
C ASP A 89 9.14 -5.57 11.04
N TYR A 90 8.75 -4.55 11.81
CA TYR A 90 9.33 -4.25 13.13
C TYR A 90 9.16 -5.39 14.13
N LYS A 91 7.99 -6.03 14.15
CA LYS A 91 7.73 -7.17 15.04
C LYS A 91 8.53 -8.42 14.63
N LEU A 92 8.84 -8.57 13.35
CA LEU A 92 9.63 -9.67 12.79
C LEU A 92 11.15 -9.50 12.95
N ILE A 93 11.62 -8.29 13.30
CA ILE A 93 13.03 -7.96 13.53
C ILE A 93 13.71 -8.96 14.42
N ASN A 94 13.02 -9.34 15.48
CA ASN A 94 13.64 -10.02 16.62
C ASN A 94 14.19 -11.41 16.28
N LYS A 95 13.98 -11.91 15.05
CA LYS A 95 14.45 -13.23 14.63
C LYS A 95 15.34 -13.23 13.39
N ASN A 96 15.16 -12.35 12.39
CA ASN A 96 15.83 -12.53 11.08
C ASN A 96 16.14 -11.28 10.22
N LEU A 97 15.74 -10.06 10.62
CA LEU A 97 15.95 -8.88 9.77
C LEU A 97 17.17 -8.08 10.22
N GLN A 98 18.05 -7.77 9.26
CA GLN A 98 19.19 -6.88 9.49
C GLN A 98 18.70 -5.43 9.59
N ASN A 99 19.33 -4.64 10.47
CA ASN A 99 18.90 -3.27 10.75
C ASN A 99 18.88 -2.35 9.52
N TRP A 100 19.77 -2.56 8.54
CA TRP A 100 19.79 -1.77 7.31
C TRP A 100 18.50 -1.92 6.48
N TYR A 101 17.89 -3.11 6.49
CA TYR A 101 16.65 -3.37 5.75
C TYR A 101 15.51 -2.54 6.31
N LEU A 102 15.40 -2.43 7.64
CA LEU A 102 14.37 -1.62 8.29
C LEU A 102 14.56 -0.14 8.04
N ASN A 103 15.80 0.35 8.09
CA ASN A 103 16.08 1.75 7.82
C ASN A 103 15.62 2.12 6.40
N LEU A 104 15.92 1.24 5.43
CA LEU A 104 15.43 1.39 4.06
C LEU A 104 13.90 1.28 3.98
N ARG A 105 13.30 0.37 4.75
CA ARG A 105 11.84 0.18 4.82
C ARG A 105 11.11 1.41 5.37
N VAL A 106 11.61 2.01 6.44
CA VAL A 106 11.09 3.25 7.04
C VAL A 106 11.18 4.39 6.03
N PHE A 107 12.33 4.55 5.37
CA PHE A 107 12.50 5.59 4.37
C PHE A 107 11.53 5.42 3.19
N ALA A 108 11.41 4.19 2.65
CA ALA A 108 10.53 3.91 1.52
C ALA A 108 9.05 4.10 1.87
N THR A 109 8.62 3.66 3.05
CA THR A 109 7.23 3.86 3.51
C THR A 109 6.93 5.33 3.79
N PHE A 110 7.87 6.07 4.36
CA PHE A 110 7.73 7.52 4.54
C PHE A 110 7.56 8.24 3.20
N MET A 111 8.40 7.93 2.21
CA MET A 111 8.27 8.51 0.86
C MET A 111 6.95 8.14 0.18
N ALA A 112 6.51 6.89 0.31
CA ALA A 112 5.24 6.44 -0.24
C ALA A 112 4.03 7.10 0.44
N VAL A 113 4.10 7.38 1.74
CA VAL A 113 3.03 8.09 2.45
C VAL A 113 2.99 9.56 2.03
N LEU A 114 4.16 10.20 1.90
CA LEU A 114 4.25 11.58 1.42
C LEU A 114 3.66 11.76 0.03
N SER A 115 3.81 10.79 -0.88
CA SER A 115 3.27 10.90 -2.23
C SER A 115 1.75 10.95 -2.30
N TYR A 116 1.03 10.51 -1.26
CA TYR A 116 -0.43 10.64 -1.20
C TYR A 116 -0.90 12.00 -0.65
N PHE A 117 0.02 12.85 -0.19
CA PHE A 117 -0.30 14.20 0.30
C PHE A 117 0.06 15.30 -0.71
N ILE A 118 0.65 14.94 -1.84
CA ILE A 118 1.16 15.85 -2.89
C ILE A 118 0.25 15.75 -4.11
#